data_AF-V8CJZ0-F1
#
_entry.id   AF-V8CJZ0-F1
#
_cell.length_a   1.000
_cell.length_b   1.000
_cell.length_c   1.000
_cell.angle_alpha   90.00
_cell.angle_beta   90.00
_cell.angle_gamma   90.00
#
_symmetry.space_group_name_H-M   'P 1'
#
loop_
_entity.id
_entity.type
_entity.pdbx_description
1 polymer ?
#
loop_
_entity_poly.entity_id
_entity_poly.type
_entity_poly.pdbx_seq_one_letter_code
_entity_poly.pdbx_strand_id
1 'polypeptide(L)'
;MTTPKISQSIALFAQERIAFYYKAGVMAFTTLEKLITIYQNSGLSVSKFAQIIGKDRRTLTSWIDRSVTKAPQAEVLNAINTFFRYPSRIWEQDCDEDEFASLLKALPQSEITIIDKGYEGGLEYILEKESKRRFVIHPRFPSPAYRDKVVTFPYKFGNSSRAEILRKVRYERMLEHSFESIEWYSIESLLRFGFCPIGNLFTPNERISVLELMLQSLEDNYNKSLYFFDSYSAKLFGIDSAYLSLLPDDGLMFLKMPIDSMILEINNTALVQRIHKHFTSPSHAPKHTQSQHSLHIVRTLIDTLKSRGDLLSFCEIIAASTPYSTLFSNNIQQAR
;
A
#
# COMPACT_ATOMS: atom_id res chain seq x y z
N MET A 1 -7.08 43.09 22.83
CA MET A 1 -6.80 41.89 22.02
C MET A 1 -5.51 42.14 21.26
N THR A 2 -4.42 41.66 21.84
CA THR A 2 -3.04 41.99 21.49
C THR A 2 -2.37 40.75 20.91
N THR A 3 -2.08 40.83 19.62
CA THR A 3 -0.99 40.15 18.87
C THR A 3 -1.07 38.61 18.66
N PRO A 4 -0.50 38.06 17.56
CA PRO A 4 0.80 38.53 17.05
C PRO A 4 1.01 38.70 15.53
N LYS A 5 1.51 39.91 15.24
CA LYS A 5 2.43 40.31 14.15
C LYS A 5 3.73 39.46 14.05
N ILE A 6 3.86 38.35 14.79
CA ILE A 6 5.09 37.54 14.85
C ILE A 6 5.21 36.64 13.60
N SER A 7 4.11 36.14 13.03
CA SER A 7 4.20 35.22 11.89
C SER A 7 4.65 35.91 10.59
N GLN A 8 4.25 37.17 10.38
CA GLN A 8 4.70 37.96 9.23
C GLN A 8 6.17 38.37 9.36
N SER A 9 6.65 38.69 10.57
CA SER A 9 8.07 39.02 10.79
C SER A 9 8.98 37.80 10.62
N ILE A 10 8.55 36.59 10.98
CA ILE A 10 9.34 35.36 10.78
C ILE A 10 9.39 34.97 9.30
N ALA A 11 8.30 35.12 8.56
CA ALA A 11 8.26 34.86 7.12
C ALA A 11 9.12 35.85 6.31
N LEU A 12 9.13 37.13 6.70
CA LEU A 12 10.00 38.14 6.09
C LEU A 12 11.49 37.86 6.40
N PHE A 13 11.82 37.46 7.65
CA PHE A 13 13.19 37.10 8.04
C PHE A 13 13.70 35.86 7.29
N ALA A 14 12.83 34.88 7.00
CA ALA A 14 13.18 33.70 6.22
C ALA A 14 13.41 34.05 4.75
N GLN A 15 12.59 34.92 4.15
CA GLN A 15 12.77 35.38 2.77
C GLN A 15 14.00 36.26 2.59
N GLU A 16 14.30 37.15 3.54
CA GLU A 16 15.50 37.99 3.51
C GLU A 16 16.80 37.18 3.67
N ARG A 17 16.80 36.12 4.51
CA ARG A 17 17.95 35.20 4.59
C ARG A 17 18.14 34.40 3.31
N ILE A 18 17.07 33.87 2.71
CA ILE A 18 17.15 33.14 1.44
C ILE A 18 17.69 34.06 0.33
N ALA A 19 17.23 35.31 0.25
CA ALA A 19 17.73 36.30 -0.71
C ALA A 19 19.18 36.74 -0.44
N PHE A 20 19.62 36.79 0.83
CA PHE A 20 21.02 37.05 1.19
C PHE A 20 21.94 35.90 0.76
N TYR A 21 21.47 34.64 0.84
CA TYR A 21 22.22 33.46 0.39
C TYR A 21 22.40 33.39 -1.13
N TYR A 22 21.44 33.89 -1.92
CA TYR A 22 21.53 33.89 -3.38
C TYR A 22 22.45 34.98 -3.97
N LYS A 23 22.96 35.91 -3.15
CA LYS A 23 23.74 37.07 -3.62
C LYS A 23 25.26 36.95 -3.39
N ALA A 24 25.73 35.89 -2.73
CA ALA A 24 27.16 35.64 -2.54
C ALA A 24 27.64 34.60 -3.57
N GLY A 25 28.47 35.05 -4.50
CA GLY A 25 28.95 34.24 -5.62
C GLY A 25 29.80 33.03 -5.23
N VAL A 26 29.71 32.01 -6.09
CA VAL A 26 30.68 30.93 -6.37
C VAL A 26 31.46 30.43 -5.15
N MET A 27 30.91 29.45 -4.43
CA MET A 27 31.72 28.56 -3.59
C MET A 27 31.24 27.12 -3.75
N ALA A 28 32.19 26.21 -3.98
CA ALA A 28 31.94 24.77 -4.03
C ALA A 28 31.24 24.31 -2.75
N PHE A 29 30.13 23.57 -2.88
CA PHE A 29 29.37 23.01 -1.76
C PHE A 29 30.26 22.10 -0.90
N THR A 30 30.76 22.64 0.20
CA THR A 30 31.55 21.85 1.15
C THR A 30 30.66 20.79 1.81
N THR A 31 31.24 19.69 2.28
CA THR A 31 30.50 18.64 3.01
C THR A 31 29.72 19.20 4.20
N LEU A 32 30.26 20.24 4.86
CA LEU A 32 29.59 20.93 5.95
C LEU A 32 28.37 21.72 5.46
N GLU A 33 28.45 22.40 4.32
CA GLU A 33 27.31 23.09 3.71
C GLU A 33 26.23 22.13 3.23
N LYS A 34 26.61 20.98 2.66
CA LYS A 34 25.68 19.90 2.32
C LYS A 34 24.92 19.41 3.56
N LEU A 35 25.63 19.19 4.69
CA LEU A 35 25.01 18.80 5.96
C LEU A 35 24.04 19.87 6.50
N ILE A 36 24.45 21.13 6.50
CA ILE A 36 23.61 22.25 6.97
C ILE A 36 22.35 22.36 6.11
N THR A 37 22.48 22.19 4.80
CA THR A 37 21.36 22.24 3.86
C THR A 37 20.40 21.07 4.08
N ILE A 38 20.90 19.85 4.31
CA ILE A 38 20.08 18.69 4.69
C ILE A 38 19.36 18.94 6.01
N TYR A 39 20.04 19.49 7.02
CA TYR A 39 19.42 19.85 8.29
C TYR A 39 18.27 20.84 8.10
N GLN A 40 18.50 21.93 7.37
CA GLN A 40 17.50 22.96 7.11
C GLN A 40 16.30 22.41 6.34
N ASN A 41 16.52 21.55 5.34
CA ASN A 41 15.44 20.92 4.57
C ASN A 41 14.69 19.82 5.33
N SER A 42 15.30 19.22 6.37
CA SER A 42 14.67 18.12 7.11
C SER A 42 13.50 18.54 8.00
N GLY A 43 13.39 19.82 8.35
CA GLY A 43 12.39 20.31 9.31
C GLY A 43 12.54 19.78 10.75
N LEU A 44 13.62 19.06 11.05
CA LEU A 44 13.85 18.45 12.37
C LEU A 44 14.40 19.46 13.38
N SER A 45 14.06 19.25 14.66
CA SER A 45 14.69 20.01 15.75
C SER A 45 16.17 19.66 15.88
N VAL A 46 16.99 20.60 16.38
CA VAL A 46 18.43 20.37 16.62
C VAL A 46 18.64 19.12 17.47
N SER A 47 17.82 18.93 18.52
CA SER A 47 17.93 17.75 19.39
C SER A 47 17.66 16.44 18.65
N LYS A 48 16.65 16.41 17.77
CA LYS A 48 16.29 15.20 17.02
C LYS A 48 17.34 14.89 15.95
N PHE A 49 17.81 15.90 15.23
CA PHE A 49 18.83 15.73 14.22
C PHE A 49 20.18 15.30 14.84
N ALA A 50 20.55 15.87 15.99
CA ALA A 50 21.75 15.48 16.75
C ALA A 50 21.69 14.00 17.18
N GLN A 51 20.53 13.53 17.65
CA GLN A 51 20.29 12.13 17.98
C GLN A 51 20.51 11.20 16.77
N ILE A 52 19.99 11.58 15.60
CA ILE A 52 20.10 10.79 14.36
C ILE A 52 21.57 10.61 13.95
N ILE A 53 22.36 11.67 14.04
CA ILE A 53 23.77 11.65 13.63
C ILE A 53 24.73 11.21 14.75
N GLY A 54 24.21 10.81 15.91
CA GLY A 54 25.01 10.35 17.04
C GLY A 54 25.93 11.42 17.63
N LYS A 55 25.52 12.70 17.61
CA LYS A 55 26.26 13.83 18.19
C LYS A 55 25.43 14.54 19.25
N ASP A 56 26.09 15.34 20.09
CA ASP A 56 25.40 16.20 21.04
C ASP A 56 24.88 17.49 20.37
N ARG A 57 23.89 18.12 21.02
CA ARG A 57 23.24 19.34 20.52
C ARG A 57 24.22 20.49 20.30
N ARG A 58 25.24 20.64 21.16
CA ARG A 58 26.20 21.75 21.08
C ARG A 58 27.09 21.61 19.85
N THR A 59 27.51 20.38 19.53
CA THR A 59 28.27 20.07 18.31
C THR A 59 27.47 20.34 17.03
N LEU A 60 26.18 19.95 16.98
CA LEU A 60 25.36 20.29 15.81
C LEU A 60 25.11 21.80 15.69
N THR A 61 24.90 22.49 16.82
CA THR A 61 24.69 23.95 16.82
C THR A 61 25.95 24.69 16.34
N SER A 62 27.14 24.24 16.74
CA SER A 62 28.40 24.85 16.30
C SER A 62 28.68 24.70 14.80
N TRP A 63 28.16 23.64 14.17
CA TRP A 63 28.14 23.45 12.73
C TRP A 63 27.10 24.34 12.03
N ILE A 64 25.88 24.42 12.55
CA ILE A 64 24.80 25.27 12.00
C ILE A 64 25.20 26.75 12.01
N ASP A 65 25.77 27.21 13.12
CA ASP A 65 26.21 28.60 13.29
C ASP A 65 27.58 28.89 12.66
N ARG A 66 28.18 27.88 12.00
CA ARG A 66 29.50 27.95 11.34
C ARG A 66 30.64 28.40 12.26
N SER A 67 30.47 28.28 13.57
CA SER A 67 31.54 28.57 14.55
C SER A 67 32.69 27.57 14.48
N VAL A 68 32.47 26.41 13.86
CA VAL A 68 33.47 25.38 13.57
C VAL A 68 33.35 24.98 12.10
N THR A 69 34.46 25.01 11.38
CA THR A 69 34.56 24.63 9.96
C THR A 69 35.07 23.20 9.74
N LYS A 70 35.31 22.45 10.82
CA LYS A 70 35.76 21.06 10.76
C LYS A 70 34.70 20.20 10.07
N ALA A 71 35.10 19.47 9.03
CA ALA A 71 34.23 18.57 8.29
C ALA A 71 33.65 17.46 9.20
N PRO A 72 32.38 17.09 9.01
CA PRO A 72 31.78 15.95 9.69
C PRO A 72 32.53 14.65 9.39
N GLN A 73 32.60 13.75 10.39
CA GLN A 73 33.23 12.44 10.23
C GLN A 73 32.35 11.52 9.37
N ALA A 74 32.96 10.50 8.73
CA ALA A 74 32.25 9.54 7.88
C ALA A 74 31.07 8.85 8.59
N GLU A 75 31.16 8.61 9.90
CA GLU A 75 30.05 8.07 10.70
C GLU A 75 28.81 8.97 10.66
N VAL A 76 28.98 10.29 10.73
CA VAL A 76 27.88 11.27 10.63
C VAL A 76 27.27 11.23 9.24
N LEU A 77 28.10 11.18 8.20
CA LEU A 77 27.65 11.11 6.82
C LEU A 77 26.88 9.81 6.54
N ASN A 78 27.37 8.68 7.05
CA ASN A 78 26.69 7.39 6.96
C ASN A 78 25.38 7.37 7.74
N ALA A 79 25.31 8.01 8.90
CA ALA A 79 24.07 8.13 9.66
C ALA A 79 23.02 8.94 8.90
N ILE A 80 23.43 10.04 8.24
CA ILE A 80 22.56 10.83 7.37
C ILE A 80 22.12 10.02 6.16
N ASN A 81 23.04 9.35 5.46
CA ASN A 81 22.71 8.48 4.33
C ASN A 81 21.73 7.37 4.73
N THR A 82 21.92 6.76 5.90
CA THR A 82 21.04 5.68 6.36
C THR A 82 19.66 6.20 6.71
N PHE A 83 19.58 7.31 7.47
CA PHE A 83 18.31 7.84 7.96
C PHE A 83 17.49 8.48 6.85
N PHE A 84 18.13 9.31 6.02
CA PHE A 84 17.49 10.03 4.91
C PHE A 84 17.60 9.29 3.56
N ARG A 85 18.13 8.06 3.54
CA ARG A 85 18.36 7.18 2.37
C ARG A 85 19.00 7.88 1.16
N TYR A 86 19.88 8.85 1.39
CA TYR A 86 20.69 9.44 0.33
C TYR A 86 21.79 8.48 -0.13
N PRO A 87 22.12 8.43 -1.44
CA PRO A 87 23.27 7.68 -1.92
C PRO A 87 24.58 8.32 -1.42
N SER A 88 25.63 7.51 -1.21
CA SER A 88 26.94 7.99 -0.75
C SER A 88 27.53 9.11 -1.61
N ARG A 89 27.19 9.11 -2.91
CA ARG A 89 27.59 10.13 -3.89
C ARG A 89 27.16 11.55 -3.53
N ILE A 90 26.12 11.73 -2.71
CA ILE A 90 25.69 13.05 -2.27
C ILE A 90 26.83 13.87 -1.63
N TRP A 91 27.83 13.21 -1.04
CA TRP A 91 28.98 13.83 -0.40
C TRP A 91 30.21 14.02 -1.29
N GLU A 92 30.20 13.46 -2.51
CA GLU A 92 31.34 13.52 -3.42
C GLU A 92 31.56 14.96 -3.93
N GLN A 93 32.80 15.26 -4.31
CA GLN A 93 33.21 16.60 -4.77
C GLN A 93 32.69 16.93 -6.17
N ASP A 94 32.43 15.91 -6.99
CA ASP A 94 31.87 16.03 -8.34
C ASP A 94 30.34 16.10 -8.33
N CYS A 95 29.67 15.87 -7.19
CA CYS A 95 28.24 16.10 -7.03
C CYS A 95 27.99 17.61 -6.95
N ASP A 96 27.66 18.18 -8.10
CA ASP A 96 27.37 19.60 -8.32
C ASP A 96 26.06 20.04 -7.64
N GLU A 97 25.76 21.34 -7.70
CA GLU A 97 24.60 21.93 -7.01
C GLU A 97 23.27 21.40 -7.54
N ASP A 98 23.18 21.13 -8.84
CA ASP A 98 21.96 20.64 -9.50
C ASP A 98 21.72 19.16 -9.16
N GLU A 99 22.78 18.33 -9.20
CA GLU A 99 22.75 16.94 -8.76
C GLU A 99 22.43 16.85 -7.25
N PHE A 100 23.07 17.67 -6.42
CA PHE A 100 22.79 17.73 -4.99
C PHE A 100 21.33 18.13 -4.70
N ALA A 101 20.81 19.16 -5.39
CA ALA A 101 19.42 19.57 -5.26
C ALA A 101 18.43 18.50 -5.75
N SER A 102 18.79 17.74 -6.79
CA SER A 102 18.03 16.58 -7.27
C SER A 102 18.00 15.46 -6.22
N LEU A 103 19.15 15.14 -5.62
CA LEU A 103 19.29 14.13 -4.57
C LEU A 103 18.54 14.49 -3.28
N LEU A 104 18.54 15.77 -2.88
CA LEU A 104 17.75 16.26 -1.75
C LEU A 104 16.24 16.09 -1.95
N LYS A 105 15.78 16.15 -3.21
CA LYS A 105 14.39 15.92 -3.59
C LYS A 105 14.07 14.43 -3.79
N ALA A 106 15.08 13.56 -3.84
CA ALA A 106 14.96 12.17 -4.28
C ALA A 106 14.37 11.18 -3.24
N LEU A 107 13.82 11.66 -2.12
CA LEU A 107 12.91 10.86 -1.28
C LEU A 107 11.72 11.70 -0.81
N PRO A 108 10.52 11.53 -1.38
CA PRO A 108 9.46 12.49 -1.14
C PRO A 108 8.49 12.01 -0.06
N GLN A 109 8.33 12.81 1.00
CA GLN A 109 7.09 12.81 1.79
C GLN A 109 5.87 13.19 0.92
N SER A 110 6.07 13.72 -0.29
CA SER A 110 4.99 14.05 -1.25
C SER A 110 4.44 12.85 -2.03
N GLU A 111 5.04 11.67 -1.94
CA GLU A 111 4.56 10.46 -2.62
C GLU A 111 3.61 9.62 -1.76
N ILE A 112 3.46 9.94 -0.48
CA ILE A 112 2.66 9.15 0.46
C ILE A 112 1.65 10.09 1.16
N THR A 113 0.36 9.84 0.97
CA THR A 113 -0.73 10.57 1.62
C THR A 113 -1.45 9.64 2.59
N ILE A 114 -1.63 10.07 3.84
CA ILE A 114 -2.46 9.37 4.82
C ILE A 114 -3.88 9.96 4.77
N ILE A 115 -4.85 9.10 4.47
CA ILE A 115 -6.28 9.43 4.51
C ILE A 115 -6.87 8.80 5.78
N ASP A 116 -7.13 9.65 6.76
CA ASP A 116 -7.77 9.28 8.03
C ASP A 116 -9.09 10.05 8.20
N LYS A 117 -10.13 9.55 7.54
CA LYS A 117 -11.50 10.13 7.56
C LYS A 117 -12.50 9.17 8.23
N GLY A 118 -12.02 8.24 9.04
CA GLY A 118 -12.82 7.16 9.59
C GLY A 118 -13.38 6.21 8.52
N TYR A 119 -14.27 5.31 8.94
CA TYR A 119 -14.78 4.22 8.09
C TYR A 119 -15.55 4.72 6.85
N GLU A 120 -16.45 5.70 7.01
CA GLU A 120 -17.24 6.25 5.91
C GLU A 120 -16.37 6.98 4.89
N GLY A 121 -15.47 7.86 5.35
CA GLY A 121 -14.55 8.55 4.46
C GLY A 121 -13.60 7.60 3.73
N GLY A 122 -13.19 6.50 4.38
CA GLY A 122 -12.45 5.42 3.71
C GLY A 122 -13.27 4.69 2.65
N LEU A 123 -14.55 4.41 2.89
CA LEU A 123 -15.43 3.82 1.88
C LEU A 123 -15.64 4.75 0.68
N GLU A 124 -15.88 6.04 0.94
CA GLU A 124 -16.02 7.06 -0.11
C GLU A 124 -14.77 7.16 -0.97
N TYR A 125 -13.61 7.22 -0.33
CA TYR A 125 -12.33 7.27 -1.03
C TYR A 125 -12.14 6.05 -1.93
N ILE A 126 -12.42 4.84 -1.44
CA ILE A 126 -12.33 3.61 -2.25
C ILE A 126 -13.29 3.69 -3.45
N LEU A 127 -14.54 4.10 -3.22
CA LEU A 127 -15.56 4.22 -4.27
C LEU A 127 -15.23 5.28 -5.32
N GLU A 128 -14.58 6.36 -4.91
CA GLU A 128 -14.15 7.44 -5.80
C GLU A 128 -13.00 6.96 -6.69
N LYS A 129 -11.94 6.40 -6.08
CA LYS A 129 -10.76 5.93 -6.81
C LYS A 129 -11.08 4.73 -7.70
N GLU A 130 -11.87 3.77 -7.22
CA GLU A 130 -12.28 2.58 -7.99
C GLU A 130 -13.56 2.84 -8.81
N SER A 131 -13.86 4.10 -9.16
CA SER A 131 -15.12 4.44 -9.84
C SER A 131 -15.22 3.92 -11.26
N LYS A 132 -14.10 3.91 -12.01
CA LYS A 132 -14.07 3.49 -13.42
C LYS A 132 -13.77 2.00 -13.58
N ARG A 133 -12.80 1.51 -12.82
CA ARG A 133 -12.32 0.14 -12.83
C ARG A 133 -11.65 -0.20 -11.51
N ARG A 134 -11.41 -1.48 -11.29
CA ARG A 134 -10.78 -1.99 -10.07
C ARG A 134 -9.69 -3.00 -10.39
N PHE A 135 -8.48 -2.79 -9.90
CA PHE A 135 -7.43 -3.81 -9.85
C PHE A 135 -7.02 -3.98 -8.40
N VAL A 136 -7.36 -5.12 -7.79
CA VAL A 136 -7.14 -5.32 -6.36
C VAL A 136 -6.39 -6.59 -6.05
N ILE A 137 -5.52 -6.49 -5.05
CA ILE A 137 -4.87 -7.61 -4.39
C ILE A 137 -5.40 -7.63 -2.96
N HIS A 138 -6.12 -8.69 -2.64
CA HIS A 138 -6.90 -8.74 -1.42
C HIS A 138 -6.43 -9.90 -0.52
N PRO A 139 -6.07 -9.62 0.75
CA PRO A 139 -5.52 -10.64 1.66
C PRO A 139 -6.62 -11.55 2.24
N ARG A 140 -7.88 -11.13 2.16
CA ARG A 140 -9.03 -11.85 2.71
C ARG A 140 -10.08 -12.14 1.64
N PHE A 141 -10.24 -13.39 1.24
CA PHE A 141 -11.38 -13.81 0.45
C PHE A 141 -12.64 -13.94 1.32
N PRO A 142 -13.84 -13.52 0.86
CA PRO A 142 -14.13 -12.77 -0.37
C PRO A 142 -14.11 -11.25 -0.16
N SER A 143 -14.06 -10.47 -1.26
CA SER A 143 -14.15 -9.00 -1.20
C SER A 143 -15.41 -8.53 -0.47
N PRO A 144 -15.32 -7.41 0.29
CA PRO A 144 -16.46 -6.74 0.88
C PRO A 144 -17.66 -6.55 -0.08
N ALA A 145 -17.41 -6.35 -1.37
CA ALA A 145 -18.47 -6.11 -2.34
C ALA A 145 -19.45 -7.28 -2.50
N TYR A 146 -18.99 -8.53 -2.35
CA TYR A 146 -19.88 -9.69 -2.48
C TYR A 146 -20.56 -10.01 -1.15
N ARG A 147 -19.78 -10.04 -0.06
CA ARG A 147 -20.32 -10.37 1.25
C ARG A 147 -21.31 -9.34 1.78
N ASP A 148 -21.11 -8.04 1.54
CA ASP A 148 -21.98 -7.00 2.10
C ASP A 148 -23.37 -7.00 1.44
N LYS A 149 -23.53 -7.64 0.28
CA LYS A 149 -24.83 -7.87 -0.35
C LYS A 149 -25.59 -9.06 0.26
N VAL A 150 -24.86 -10.11 0.63
CA VAL A 150 -25.45 -11.34 1.19
C VAL A 150 -25.68 -11.22 2.68
N VAL A 151 -24.75 -10.58 3.40
CA VAL A 151 -24.75 -10.47 4.85
C VAL A 151 -24.56 -9.02 5.25
N THR A 152 -25.54 -8.48 5.97
CA THR A 152 -25.53 -7.10 6.46
C THR A 152 -24.72 -6.89 7.75
N PHE A 153 -24.08 -7.95 8.30
CA PHE A 153 -23.25 -7.90 9.51
C PHE A 153 -21.94 -8.70 9.35
N PRO A 154 -20.79 -8.19 9.86
CA PRO A 154 -20.57 -8.12 11.31
C PRO A 154 -19.84 -6.83 11.74
N TYR A 155 -20.32 -5.66 11.32
CA TYR A 155 -19.65 -4.40 11.63
C TYR A 155 -20.01 -3.93 13.06
N LYS A 156 -19.04 -4.01 13.99
CA LYS A 156 -19.16 -3.39 15.34
C LYS A 156 -19.21 -1.85 15.28
N PHE A 157 -18.75 -1.25 14.17
CA PHE A 157 -18.73 0.20 13.89
C PHE A 157 -19.11 0.44 12.41
N GLY A 158 -19.75 1.57 12.09
CA GLY A 158 -20.11 1.92 10.70
C GLY A 158 -21.48 1.42 10.23
N ASN A 159 -22.46 1.37 11.14
CA ASN A 159 -23.88 1.12 10.85
C ASN A 159 -24.68 2.43 10.64
N SER A 160 -24.00 3.48 10.18
CA SER A 160 -24.73 4.67 9.77
C SER A 160 -25.49 4.39 8.48
N SER A 161 -26.58 5.12 8.28
CA SER A 161 -27.32 5.12 7.01
C SER A 161 -26.41 5.45 5.82
N ARG A 162 -25.44 6.35 6.02
CA ARG A 162 -24.45 6.71 4.99
C ARG A 162 -23.56 5.52 4.64
N ALA A 163 -23.01 4.81 5.62
CA ALA A 163 -22.19 3.64 5.38
C ALA A 163 -22.97 2.51 4.68
N GLU A 164 -24.25 2.32 5.01
CA GLU A 164 -25.14 1.38 4.31
C GLU A 164 -25.31 1.74 2.83
N ILE A 165 -25.57 3.03 2.54
CA ILE A 165 -25.68 3.53 1.16
C ILE A 165 -24.37 3.31 0.41
N LEU A 166 -23.22 3.63 1.01
CA LEU A 166 -21.91 3.46 0.37
C LEU A 166 -21.60 1.97 0.11
N ARG A 167 -21.90 1.07 1.04
CA ARG A 167 -21.76 -0.38 0.83
C ARG A 167 -22.65 -0.86 -0.31
N LYS A 168 -23.88 -0.34 -0.39
CA LYS A 168 -24.82 -0.61 -1.47
C LYS A 168 -24.28 -0.16 -2.83
N VAL A 169 -23.85 1.09 -2.94
CA VAL A 169 -23.20 1.60 -4.16
C VAL A 169 -22.01 0.71 -4.57
N ARG A 170 -21.20 0.26 -3.61
CA ARG A 170 -20.05 -0.61 -3.89
C ARG A 170 -20.48 -1.96 -4.49
N TYR A 171 -21.43 -2.65 -3.87
CA TYR A 171 -21.84 -3.95 -4.39
C TYR A 171 -22.65 -3.83 -5.67
N GLU A 172 -23.46 -2.78 -5.85
CA GLU A 172 -24.21 -2.56 -7.09
C GLU A 172 -23.26 -2.35 -8.26
N ARG A 173 -22.26 -1.48 -8.09
CA ARG A 173 -21.22 -1.25 -9.10
C ARG A 173 -20.46 -2.53 -9.47
N MET A 174 -20.05 -3.30 -8.46
CA MET A 174 -19.34 -4.56 -8.71
C MET A 174 -20.17 -5.59 -9.48
N LEU A 175 -21.50 -5.52 -9.39
CA LEU A 175 -22.41 -6.40 -10.11
C LEU A 175 -22.79 -5.88 -11.50
N GLU A 176 -22.52 -4.62 -11.83
CA GLU A 176 -22.70 -4.10 -13.17
C GLU A 176 -21.86 -4.91 -14.17
N HIS A 177 -22.47 -5.35 -15.27
CA HIS A 177 -21.79 -6.19 -16.24
C HIS A 177 -20.64 -5.46 -16.94
N SER A 178 -20.78 -4.15 -17.16
CA SER A 178 -19.78 -3.29 -17.80
C SER A 178 -18.63 -2.89 -16.89
N PHE A 179 -18.72 -3.11 -15.57
CA PHE A 179 -17.68 -2.67 -14.65
C PHE A 179 -16.44 -3.57 -14.75
N GLU A 180 -15.29 -2.95 -15.02
CA GLU A 180 -14.01 -3.64 -15.13
C GLU A 180 -13.42 -3.97 -13.75
N SER A 181 -13.14 -5.25 -13.50
CA SER A 181 -12.59 -5.69 -12.22
C SER A 181 -11.62 -6.85 -12.34
N ILE A 182 -10.38 -6.64 -11.92
CA ILE A 182 -9.35 -7.67 -11.78
C ILE A 182 -9.11 -7.90 -10.29
N GLU A 183 -9.39 -9.10 -9.82
CA GLU A 183 -9.31 -9.45 -8.40
C GLU A 183 -8.33 -10.60 -8.15
N TRP A 184 -7.35 -10.35 -7.28
CA TRP A 184 -6.36 -11.32 -6.85
C TRP A 184 -6.57 -11.67 -5.38
N TYR A 185 -6.69 -12.95 -5.06
CA TYR A 185 -6.82 -13.46 -3.69
C TYR A 185 -5.80 -14.55 -3.40
N SER A 186 -5.33 -14.64 -2.16
CA SER A 186 -4.49 -15.76 -1.77
C SER A 186 -5.31 -17.05 -1.68
N ILE A 187 -4.72 -18.17 -2.10
CA ILE A 187 -5.31 -19.50 -1.95
C ILE A 187 -5.58 -19.79 -0.47
N GLU A 188 -4.65 -19.42 0.42
CA GLU A 188 -4.85 -19.55 1.87
C GLU A 188 -6.17 -18.91 2.32
N SER A 189 -6.46 -17.68 1.86
CA SER A 189 -7.68 -16.99 2.26
C SER A 189 -8.96 -17.64 1.71
N LEU A 190 -8.92 -18.17 0.48
CA LEU A 190 -10.01 -18.97 -0.10
C LEU A 190 -10.29 -20.22 0.74
N LEU A 191 -9.24 -20.97 1.08
CA LEU A 191 -9.35 -22.20 1.87
C LEU A 191 -9.86 -21.92 3.29
N ARG A 192 -9.39 -20.83 3.92
CA ARG A 192 -9.89 -20.40 5.23
C ARG A 192 -11.38 -20.06 5.19
N PHE A 193 -11.82 -19.33 4.16
CA PHE A 193 -13.23 -19.02 3.99
C PHE A 193 -14.09 -20.28 3.76
N GLY A 194 -13.60 -21.21 2.95
CA GLY A 194 -14.29 -22.48 2.66
C GLY A 194 -14.39 -23.41 3.87
N PHE A 195 -13.30 -23.63 4.60
CA PHE A 195 -13.19 -24.79 5.49
C PHE A 195 -12.76 -24.47 6.93
N CYS A 196 -12.26 -23.28 7.23
CA CYS A 196 -11.83 -22.95 8.58
C CYS A 196 -13.03 -22.45 9.40
N PRO A 197 -13.35 -23.08 10.56
CA PRO A 197 -14.39 -22.57 11.46
C PRO A 197 -13.90 -21.40 12.31
N ILE A 198 -12.58 -21.27 12.52
CA ILE A 198 -11.99 -20.24 13.38
C ILE A 198 -11.93 -18.91 12.62
N GLY A 199 -12.58 -17.88 13.18
CA GLY A 199 -12.60 -16.54 12.57
C GLY A 199 -13.53 -16.40 11.37
N ASN A 200 -14.31 -17.44 11.05
CA ASN A 200 -15.32 -17.41 10.00
C ASN A 200 -16.68 -17.04 10.60
N LEU A 201 -17.15 -15.84 10.28
CA LEU A 201 -18.38 -15.29 10.84
C LEU A 201 -19.63 -15.70 10.03
N PHE A 202 -19.44 -16.46 8.95
CA PHE A 202 -20.50 -16.84 8.02
C PHE A 202 -21.01 -18.26 8.30
N THR A 203 -22.32 -18.41 8.30
CA THR A 203 -22.95 -19.73 8.26
C THR A 203 -22.59 -20.46 6.96
N PRO A 204 -22.68 -21.80 6.91
CA PRO A 204 -22.49 -22.56 5.67
C PRO A 204 -23.31 -22.03 4.49
N ASN A 205 -24.58 -21.66 4.71
CA ASN A 205 -25.46 -21.16 3.65
C ASN A 205 -25.02 -19.77 3.16
N GLU A 206 -24.64 -18.86 4.05
CA GLU A 206 -24.14 -17.54 3.65
C GLU A 206 -22.85 -17.66 2.82
N ARG A 207 -21.96 -18.60 3.18
CA ARG A 207 -20.75 -18.85 2.38
C ARG A 207 -21.09 -19.29 0.97
N ILE A 208 -22.01 -20.24 0.84
CA ILE A 208 -22.51 -20.70 -0.46
C ILE A 208 -23.11 -19.54 -1.24
N SER A 209 -23.99 -18.74 -0.64
CA SER A 209 -24.62 -17.59 -1.30
C SER A 209 -23.63 -16.52 -1.75
N VAL A 210 -22.56 -16.27 -0.98
CA VAL A 210 -21.50 -15.34 -1.40
C VAL A 210 -20.73 -15.88 -2.60
N LEU A 211 -20.39 -17.17 -2.60
CA LEU A 211 -19.69 -17.80 -3.73
C LEU A 211 -20.58 -17.83 -4.99
N GLU A 212 -21.86 -18.13 -4.85
CA GLU A 212 -22.84 -18.10 -5.95
C GLU A 212 -22.99 -16.70 -6.53
N LEU A 213 -23.05 -15.66 -5.69
CA LEU A 213 -23.07 -14.27 -6.15
C LEU A 213 -21.78 -13.89 -6.90
N MET A 214 -20.62 -14.35 -6.42
CA MET A 214 -19.35 -14.14 -7.11
C MET A 214 -19.36 -14.79 -8.49
N LEU A 215 -19.79 -16.06 -8.60
CA LEU A 215 -19.92 -16.72 -9.88
C LEU A 215 -20.88 -15.98 -10.81
N GLN A 216 -22.07 -15.63 -10.34
CA GLN A 216 -23.05 -14.89 -11.14
C GLN A 216 -22.47 -13.57 -11.68
N SER A 217 -21.61 -12.90 -10.92
CA SER A 217 -21.00 -11.63 -11.32
C SER A 217 -19.86 -11.79 -12.33
N LEU A 218 -19.12 -12.89 -12.26
CA LEU A 218 -17.85 -13.11 -12.97
C LEU A 218 -17.98 -14.06 -14.17
N GLU A 219 -18.91 -15.00 -14.13
CA GLU A 219 -19.16 -15.97 -15.19
C GLU A 219 -19.61 -15.27 -16.46
N ASP A 220 -19.01 -15.65 -17.58
CA ASP A 220 -19.22 -15.08 -18.92
C ASP A 220 -19.05 -13.54 -19.00
N ASN A 221 -18.37 -12.94 -18.02
CA ASN A 221 -18.10 -11.51 -17.98
C ASN A 221 -16.64 -11.20 -18.33
N TYR A 222 -16.39 -10.82 -19.59
CA TYR A 222 -15.05 -10.47 -20.09
C TYR A 222 -14.41 -9.24 -19.44
N ASN A 223 -15.20 -8.38 -18.77
CA ASN A 223 -14.68 -7.21 -18.05
C ASN A 223 -14.12 -7.59 -16.67
N LYS A 224 -14.37 -8.82 -16.21
CA LYS A 224 -13.99 -9.25 -14.86
C LYS A 224 -13.09 -10.47 -14.90
N SER A 225 -12.13 -10.51 -13.98
CA SER A 225 -11.18 -11.60 -13.89
C SER A 225 -10.81 -11.88 -12.44
N LEU A 226 -10.72 -13.17 -12.12
CA LEU A 226 -10.43 -13.67 -10.78
C LEU A 226 -9.19 -14.54 -10.82
N TYR A 227 -8.25 -14.26 -9.93
CA TYR A 227 -7.00 -15.00 -9.81
C TYR A 227 -6.78 -15.45 -8.37
N PHE A 228 -6.39 -16.70 -8.18
CA PHE A 228 -5.92 -17.22 -6.91
C PHE A 228 -4.42 -17.42 -6.96
N PHE A 229 -3.68 -16.81 -6.04
CA PHE A 229 -2.23 -16.88 -6.01
C PHE A 229 -1.70 -17.50 -4.72
N ASP A 230 -0.49 -18.04 -4.81
CA ASP A 230 0.23 -18.53 -3.66
C ASP A 230 0.94 -17.39 -2.92
N SER A 231 0.42 -17.02 -1.74
CA SER A 231 1.00 -15.96 -0.91
C SER A 231 2.35 -16.33 -0.29
N TYR A 232 2.66 -17.63 -0.15
CA TYR A 232 3.89 -18.08 0.50
C TYR A 232 5.12 -17.96 -0.39
N SER A 233 4.98 -18.21 -1.71
CA SER A 233 6.07 -18.02 -2.67
C SER A 233 6.30 -16.55 -3.05
N ALA A 234 5.34 -15.67 -2.76
CA ALA A 234 5.35 -14.26 -3.14
C ALA A 234 5.27 -13.34 -1.92
N LYS A 235 6.04 -13.60 -0.86
CA LYS A 235 6.19 -12.72 0.31
C LYS A 235 6.78 -11.36 -0.08
N LEU A 236 5.98 -10.52 -0.71
CA LEU A 236 6.17 -9.07 -0.75
C LEU A 236 5.69 -8.55 0.60
N PHE A 237 6.61 -8.49 1.57
CA PHE A 237 6.36 -8.06 2.95
C PHE A 237 5.38 -6.88 3.01
N GLY A 238 4.13 -7.16 3.43
CA GLY A 238 3.10 -6.17 3.69
C GLY A 238 1.98 -6.08 2.65
N ILE A 239 2.21 -6.43 1.38
CA ILE A 239 1.19 -6.36 0.31
C ILE A 239 0.15 -7.49 0.46
N ASP A 240 0.57 -8.64 0.96
CA ASP A 240 -0.25 -9.81 1.29
C ASP A 240 -1.04 -9.66 2.59
N SER A 241 -0.82 -8.58 3.35
CA SER A 241 -1.41 -8.35 4.67
C SER A 241 -2.52 -7.29 4.68
N ALA A 242 -2.60 -6.48 3.63
CA ALA A 242 -3.51 -5.34 3.52
C ALA A 242 -4.25 -5.36 2.18
N TYR A 243 -5.46 -4.80 2.17
CA TYR A 243 -6.16 -4.52 0.91
C TYR A 243 -5.30 -3.56 0.09
N LEU A 244 -4.94 -3.91 -1.14
CA LEU A 244 -4.22 -3.06 -2.07
C LEU A 244 -5.05 -2.85 -3.33
N SER A 245 -5.18 -1.60 -3.76
CA SER A 245 -5.78 -1.21 -5.04
C SER A 245 -4.76 -0.49 -5.90
N LEU A 246 -4.68 -0.88 -7.16
CA LEU A 246 -3.73 -0.35 -8.14
C LEU A 246 -4.47 0.44 -9.22
N LEU A 247 -4.04 1.67 -9.44
CA LEU A 247 -4.49 2.54 -10.52
C LEU A 247 -3.26 2.92 -11.37
N PRO A 248 -2.77 2.00 -12.21
CA PRO A 248 -1.50 2.19 -12.92
C PRO A 248 -1.52 3.38 -13.88
N ASP A 249 -2.65 3.64 -14.53
CA ASP A 249 -2.82 4.77 -15.46
C ASP A 249 -2.73 6.12 -14.74
N ASP A 250 -3.15 6.18 -13.48
CA ASP A 250 -3.08 7.36 -12.63
C ASP A 250 -1.75 7.44 -11.84
N GLY A 251 -0.87 6.43 -11.98
CA GLY A 251 0.36 6.33 -11.20
C GLY A 251 0.14 6.21 -9.69
N LEU A 252 -1.04 5.71 -9.29
CA LEU A 252 -1.53 5.71 -7.92
C LEU A 252 -1.78 4.28 -7.43
N MET A 253 -1.47 4.02 -6.17
CA MET A 253 -2.00 2.86 -5.46
C MET A 253 -2.41 3.27 -4.06
N PHE A 254 -3.28 2.49 -3.43
CA PHE A 254 -3.58 2.71 -2.02
C PHE A 254 -3.79 1.40 -1.28
N LEU A 255 -3.45 1.41 0.01
CA LEU A 255 -3.64 0.28 0.90
C LEU A 255 -4.49 0.64 2.11
N LYS A 256 -5.40 -0.27 2.47
CA LYS A 256 -6.25 -0.11 3.67
C LYS A 256 -5.56 -0.75 4.86
N MET A 257 -5.30 0.05 5.89
CA MET A 257 -4.67 -0.41 7.12
C MET A 257 -5.66 -1.22 7.98
N PRO A 258 -5.25 -2.34 8.59
CA PRO A 258 -6.17 -3.24 9.30
C PRO A 258 -6.86 -2.68 10.56
N ILE A 259 -6.25 -1.72 11.27
CA ILE A 259 -6.67 -1.33 12.62
C ILE A 259 -7.57 -0.08 12.64
N ASP A 260 -7.26 0.95 11.84
CA ASP A 260 -7.91 2.26 12.01
C ASP A 260 -8.81 2.70 10.84
N SER A 261 -9.09 1.81 9.87
CA SER A 261 -9.73 2.18 8.59
C SER A 261 -8.99 3.27 7.79
N MET A 262 -7.77 3.62 8.22
CA MET A 262 -6.86 4.51 7.55
C MET A 262 -6.46 3.95 6.19
N ILE A 263 -6.33 4.84 5.20
CA ILE A 263 -5.83 4.50 3.87
C ILE A 263 -4.50 5.20 3.66
N LEU A 264 -3.52 4.45 3.19
CA LEU A 264 -2.24 4.99 2.74
C LEU A 264 -2.28 5.05 1.21
N GLU A 265 -2.37 6.25 0.65
CA GLU A 265 -2.24 6.51 -0.78
C GLU A 265 -0.76 6.69 -1.12
N ILE A 266 -0.33 6.10 -2.24
CA ILE A 266 1.03 6.15 -2.73
C ILE A 266 1.00 6.58 -4.20
N ASN A 267 1.58 7.74 -4.48
CA ASN A 267 1.67 8.37 -5.81
C ASN A 267 3.09 8.29 -6.35
N ASN A 268 3.64 7.07 -6.39
CA ASN A 268 4.93 6.78 -7.00
C ASN A 268 4.71 5.89 -8.23
N THR A 269 4.68 6.49 -9.42
CA THR A 269 4.37 5.79 -10.67
C THR A 269 5.30 4.61 -10.92
N ALA A 270 6.60 4.73 -10.61
CA ALA A 270 7.57 3.65 -10.83
C ALA A 270 7.29 2.44 -9.92
N LEU A 271 6.92 2.67 -8.67
CA LEU A 271 6.53 1.61 -7.74
C LEU A 271 5.20 0.98 -8.14
N VAL A 272 4.19 1.79 -8.47
CA VAL A 272 2.87 1.33 -8.91
C VAL A 272 3.01 0.45 -10.14
N GLN A 273 3.78 0.87 -11.15
CA GLN A 273 4.01 0.10 -12.36
C GLN A 273 4.81 -1.19 -12.08
N ARG A 274 5.76 -1.16 -11.15
CA ARG A 274 6.51 -2.36 -10.74
C ARG A 274 5.61 -3.40 -10.10
N ILE A 275 4.72 -2.99 -9.19
CA ILE A 275 3.77 -3.89 -8.53
C ILE A 275 2.74 -4.39 -9.56
N HIS A 276 2.19 -3.50 -10.38
CA HIS A 276 1.27 -3.89 -11.44
C HIS A 276 1.89 -4.93 -12.38
N LYS A 277 3.13 -4.70 -12.86
CA LYS A 277 3.88 -5.66 -13.68
C LYS A 277 4.14 -6.97 -12.94
N HIS A 278 4.39 -6.93 -11.64
CA HIS A 278 4.58 -8.15 -10.84
C HIS A 278 3.33 -9.03 -10.84
N PHE A 279 2.12 -8.50 -11.00
CA PHE A 279 0.90 -9.32 -11.07
C PHE A 279 0.41 -9.60 -12.49
N THR A 280 0.86 -8.84 -13.49
CA THR A 280 0.39 -9.00 -14.89
C THR A 280 1.41 -9.61 -15.84
N SER A 281 2.70 -9.60 -15.52
CA SER A 281 3.76 -10.14 -16.39
C SER A 281 3.91 -11.66 -16.21
N PRO A 282 3.81 -12.48 -17.28
CA PRO A 282 3.94 -13.94 -17.17
C PRO A 282 5.24 -14.43 -16.50
N SER A 283 6.34 -13.70 -16.70
CA SER A 283 7.67 -14.03 -16.16
C SER A 283 7.89 -13.61 -14.70
N HIS A 284 7.05 -12.72 -14.16
CA HIS A 284 7.24 -12.16 -12.81
C HIS A 284 6.05 -12.43 -11.89
N ALA A 285 4.92 -12.88 -12.45
CA ALA A 285 3.70 -13.20 -11.71
C ALA A 285 3.96 -14.22 -10.60
N PRO A 286 3.34 -14.04 -9.41
CA PRO A 286 3.31 -15.11 -8.42
C PRO A 286 2.68 -16.36 -9.04
N LYS A 287 2.97 -17.55 -8.51
CA LYS A 287 2.27 -18.76 -8.99
C LYS A 287 0.77 -18.60 -8.72
N HIS A 288 -0.03 -18.70 -9.77
CA HIS A 288 -1.45 -18.38 -9.71
C HIS A 288 -2.30 -19.20 -10.68
N THR A 289 -3.61 -19.20 -10.45
CA THR A 289 -4.62 -19.84 -11.30
C THR A 289 -5.00 -18.95 -12.47
N GLN A 290 -5.29 -19.51 -13.64
CA GLN A 290 -5.89 -18.74 -14.74
C GLN A 290 -7.37 -18.43 -14.44
N SER A 291 -7.88 -17.32 -14.98
CA SER A 291 -9.24 -16.83 -14.70
C SER A 291 -10.34 -17.88 -14.88
N GLN A 292 -10.33 -18.61 -16.01
CA GLN A 292 -11.31 -19.67 -16.29
C GLN A 292 -11.26 -20.80 -15.23
N HIS A 293 -10.06 -21.21 -14.83
CA HIS A 293 -9.89 -22.21 -13.78
C HIS A 293 -10.25 -21.66 -12.39
N SER A 294 -10.05 -20.38 -12.11
CA SER A 294 -10.50 -19.75 -10.87
C SER A 294 -12.01 -19.85 -10.70
N LEU A 295 -12.79 -19.65 -11.77
CA LEU A 295 -14.25 -19.83 -11.72
C LEU A 295 -14.64 -21.29 -11.48
N HIS A 296 -13.96 -22.23 -12.14
CA HIS A 296 -14.14 -23.67 -11.89
C HIS A 296 -13.83 -24.06 -10.44
N ILE A 297 -12.77 -23.49 -9.85
CA ILE A 297 -12.39 -23.68 -8.45
C ILE A 297 -13.50 -23.16 -7.52
N VAL A 298 -14.08 -21.99 -7.81
CA VAL A 298 -15.20 -21.45 -7.03
C VAL A 298 -16.44 -22.36 -7.13
N ARG A 299 -16.80 -22.85 -8.32
CA ARG A 299 -17.88 -23.84 -8.50
C ARG A 299 -17.63 -25.10 -7.69
N THR A 300 -16.42 -25.65 -7.79
CA THR A 300 -16.01 -26.82 -7.03
C THR A 300 -16.18 -26.60 -5.53
N LEU A 301 -15.79 -25.41 -5.03
CA LEU A 301 -15.93 -25.07 -3.62
C LEU A 301 -17.41 -25.03 -3.21
N ILE A 302 -18.29 -24.45 -4.02
CA ILE A 302 -19.74 -24.44 -3.77
C ILE A 302 -20.28 -25.87 -3.66
N ASP A 303 -19.92 -26.73 -4.61
CA ASP A 303 -20.41 -28.11 -4.66
C ASP A 303 -19.90 -28.93 -3.47
N THR A 304 -18.64 -28.76 -3.07
CA THR A 304 -18.10 -29.37 -1.86
C THR A 304 -18.84 -28.89 -0.61
N LEU A 305 -19.11 -27.59 -0.49
CA LEU A 305 -19.84 -27.06 0.67
C LEU A 305 -21.29 -27.56 0.73
N LYS A 306 -21.98 -27.62 -0.41
CA LYS A 306 -23.36 -28.15 -0.53
C LYS A 306 -23.43 -29.63 -0.16
N SER A 307 -22.45 -30.42 -0.56
CA SER A 307 -22.34 -31.84 -0.22
C SER A 307 -21.79 -32.11 1.19
N ARG A 308 -21.46 -31.05 1.95
CA ARG A 308 -20.82 -31.14 3.27
C ARG A 308 -19.46 -31.85 3.26
N GLY A 309 -18.74 -31.76 2.14
CA GLY A 309 -17.36 -32.20 2.03
C GLY A 309 -16.40 -31.30 2.82
N ASP A 310 -15.21 -31.82 3.07
CA ASP A 310 -14.14 -31.14 3.81
C ASP A 310 -13.03 -30.62 2.87
N LEU A 311 -12.01 -30.00 3.48
CA LEU A 311 -10.85 -29.47 2.75
C LEU A 311 -10.13 -30.53 1.91
N LEU A 312 -10.03 -31.77 2.41
CA LEU A 312 -9.31 -32.83 1.71
C LEU A 312 -10.08 -33.25 0.45
N SER A 313 -11.39 -33.48 0.58
CA SER A 313 -12.25 -33.80 -0.56
C SER A 313 -12.23 -32.72 -1.64
N PHE A 314 -12.24 -31.45 -1.24
CA PHE A 314 -12.08 -30.33 -2.18
C PHE A 314 -10.75 -30.41 -2.94
N CYS A 315 -9.65 -30.63 -2.22
CA CYS A 315 -8.32 -30.69 -2.84
C CYS A 315 -8.14 -31.90 -3.75
N GLU A 316 -8.76 -33.04 -3.45
CA GLU A 316 -8.81 -34.19 -4.34
C GLU A 316 -9.52 -33.85 -5.66
N ILE A 317 -10.66 -33.15 -5.60
CA ILE A 317 -11.38 -32.72 -6.80
C ILE A 317 -10.55 -31.70 -7.60
N ILE A 318 -9.90 -30.74 -6.93
CA ILE A 318 -9.01 -29.78 -7.60
C ILE A 318 -7.84 -30.50 -8.28
N ALA A 319 -7.27 -31.51 -7.63
CA ALA A 319 -6.17 -32.30 -8.21
C ALA A 319 -6.60 -33.11 -9.43
N ALA A 320 -7.85 -33.61 -9.45
CA ALA A 320 -8.40 -34.37 -10.56
C ALA A 320 -8.90 -33.49 -11.73
N SER A 321 -9.37 -32.28 -11.44
CA SER A 321 -10.08 -31.42 -12.43
C SER A 321 -9.30 -30.20 -12.89
N THR A 322 -8.14 -29.90 -12.31
CA THR A 322 -7.33 -28.72 -12.66
C THR A 322 -5.82 -29.02 -12.64
N PRO A 323 -4.99 -28.23 -13.35
CA PRO A 323 -3.54 -28.37 -13.28
C PRO A 323 -2.91 -27.80 -11.98
N TYR A 324 -3.72 -27.33 -11.02
CA TYR A 324 -3.24 -26.58 -9.84
C TYR A 324 -3.11 -27.42 -8.57
N SER A 325 -3.10 -28.76 -8.67
CA SER A 325 -2.94 -29.69 -7.54
C SER A 325 -1.81 -29.26 -6.58
N THR A 326 -0.58 -29.15 -7.10
CA THR A 326 0.60 -28.77 -6.31
C THR A 326 0.47 -27.40 -5.66
N LEU A 327 -0.19 -26.45 -6.34
CA LEU A 327 -0.37 -25.09 -5.85
C LEU A 327 -1.24 -25.06 -4.59
N PHE A 328 -2.33 -25.84 -4.60
CA PHE A 328 -3.24 -25.98 -3.46
C PHE A 328 -2.63 -26.82 -2.33
N SER A 329 -1.94 -27.93 -2.64
CA SER A 329 -1.30 -28.77 -1.61
C SER A 329 -0.26 -28.01 -0.77
N ASN A 330 0.53 -27.14 -1.40
CA ASN A 330 1.54 -26.32 -0.70
C ASN A 330 0.90 -25.37 0.32
N ASN A 331 -0.30 -24.86 0.04
CA ASN A 331 -1.03 -23.95 0.92
C ASN A 331 -1.72 -24.66 2.10
N ILE A 332 -1.88 -25.99 2.04
CA ILE A 332 -2.42 -26.79 3.16
C ILE A 332 -1.32 -27.17 4.15
N GLN A 333 -0.15 -27.58 3.64
CA GLN A 333 0.97 -28.03 4.48
C GLN A 333 1.53 -26.92 5.36
N GLN A 334 1.44 -25.67 4.93
CA GLN A 334 1.92 -24.50 5.66
C GLN A 334 0.83 -23.85 6.55
N ALA A 335 -0.40 -24.35 6.48
CA ALA A 335 -1.52 -23.94 7.34
C ALA A 335 -1.75 -24.90 8.53
N ARG A 336 -1.03 -26.03 8.56
CA ARG A 336 -0.83 -26.88 9.75
C ARG A 336 0.35 -26.35 10.55
#